data_AF-A0A2N3B927-F1
#
_entry.id   AF-A0A2N3B927-F1
#
_cell.length_a   1.000
_cell.length_b   1.000
_cell.length_c   1.000
_cell.angle_alpha   90.00
_cell.angle_beta   90.00
_cell.angle_gamma   90.00
#
_symmetry.space_group_name_H-M   'P 1'
#
loop_
_entity.id
_entity.type
_entity.pdbx_description
1 polymer ?
#
loop_
_entity_poly.entity_id
_entity_poly.type
_entity_poly.pdbx_seq_one_letter_code
_entity_poly.pdbx_strand_id
1 'polypeptide(L)' 'ANGRRVFAMEISPAYVDVAVERWQADTGRDAILDGDGRTFAEVKAERLGETAGNKEAAA' A
#
# COMPACT_ATOMS: atom_id res chain seq x y z
N ALA A 1 -22.47 -11.03 -6.40
CA ALA A 1 -21.65 -11.24 -5.19
C ALA A 1 -22.57 -11.49 -3.99
N ASN A 2 -22.31 -12.53 -3.19
CA ASN A 2 -23.29 -13.11 -2.25
C ASN A 2 -23.41 -12.38 -0.90
N GLY A 3 -23.07 -11.09 -0.82
CA GLY A 3 -23.09 -10.30 0.43
C GLY A 3 -22.08 -10.73 1.51
N ARG A 4 -21.22 -11.71 1.23
CA ARG A 4 -20.22 -12.24 2.17
C ARG A 4 -19.09 -11.22 2.36
N ARG A 5 -18.74 -10.97 3.61
CA ARG A 5 -17.57 -10.16 4.01
C ARG A 5 -16.39 -11.09 4.31
N VAL A 6 -15.20 -10.70 3.90
CA VAL A 6 -13.95 -11.43 4.15
C VAL A 6 -13.01 -10.53 4.93
N PHE A 7 -12.42 -11.08 5.98
CA PHE A 7 -11.32 -10.46 6.72
C PHE A 7 -10.12 -11.39 6.55
N ALA A 8 -9.01 -10.84 6.08
CA ALA A 8 -7.79 -11.58 5.80
C ALA A 8 -6.59 -10.87 6.41
N MET A 9 -5.53 -11.63 6.69
CA MET A 9 -4.25 -11.13 7.16
C MET A 9 -3.16 -11.85 6.38
N GLU A 10 -2.25 -11.08 5.79
CA GLU A 10 -1.06 -11.66 5.15
C GLU A 10 -0.08 -12.10 6.22
N ILE A 11 0.40 -13.34 6.13
CA ILE A 11 1.29 -13.94 7.13
C ILE A 11 2.76 -13.59 6.85
N SER A 12 3.11 -13.43 5.57
CA SER A 12 4.48 -13.21 5.14
C SER A 12 4.67 -11.73 4.77
N PRO A 13 5.53 -11.00 5.50
CA PRO A 13 5.77 -9.58 5.23
C PRO A 13 6.16 -9.28 3.77
N ALA A 14 6.84 -10.23 3.12
CA ALA A 14 7.30 -10.08 1.73
C ALA A 14 6.15 -10.02 0.70
N TYR A 15 4.93 -10.46 1.05
CA TYR A 15 3.79 -10.51 0.14
C TYR A 15 2.70 -9.47 0.44
N VAL A 16 2.89 -8.63 1.47
CA VAL A 16 1.92 -7.59 1.86
C VAL A 16 1.62 -6.65 0.70
N ASP A 17 2.66 -6.19 -0.01
CA ASP A 17 2.52 -5.28 -1.13
C ASP A 17 1.70 -5.89 -2.28
N VAL A 18 1.93 -7.16 -2.59
CA VAL A 18 1.20 -7.89 -3.64
C VAL A 18 -0.28 -8.03 -3.28
N ALA A 19 -0.58 -8.34 -2.02
CA ALA A 19 -1.96 -8.47 -1.56
C ALA A 19 -2.73 -7.14 -1.67
N VAL A 20 -2.10 -6.03 -1.28
CA VAL A 20 -2.68 -4.69 -1.40
C VAL A 20 -2.87 -4.32 -2.87
N GLU A 21 -1.84 -4.47 -3.71
CA GLU A 21 -1.89 -4.12 -5.13
C GLU A 21 -2.99 -4.89 -5.89
N ARG A 22 -3.15 -6.19 -5.63
CA ARG A 22 -4.23 -6.99 -6.22
C ARG A 22 -5.60 -6.51 -5.77
N TRP A 23 -5.77 -6.24 -4.49
CA TRP A 23 -7.03 -5.71 -3.98
C TRP A 23 -7.38 -4.35 -4.59
N GLN A 24 -6.41 -3.45 -4.74
CA GLN A 24 -6.62 -2.15 -5.40
C GLN A 24 -6.99 -2.34 -6.88
N ALA A 25 -6.33 -3.24 -7.60
CA ALA A 25 -6.64 -3.55 -9.00
C ALA A 25 -8.05 -4.13 -9.18
N ASP A 26 -8.46 -5.05 -8.30
CA ASP A 26 -9.78 -5.70 -8.35
C ASP A 26 -10.92 -4.74 -7.96
N THR A 27 -10.65 -3.77 -7.09
CA THR A 27 -11.68 -2.86 -6.55
C THR A 27 -11.68 -1.45 -7.13
N GLY A 28 -10.57 -1.04 -7.75
CA GLY A 28 -10.34 0.33 -8.23
C GLY A 28 -10.21 1.37 -7.11
N ARG A 29 -9.89 0.95 -5.88
CA ARG A 29 -9.80 1.83 -4.70
C ARG A 29 -8.35 1.95 -4.23
N ASP A 30 -8.03 3.09 -3.64
CA ASP A 30 -6.76 3.28 -2.94
C ASP A 30 -6.85 2.70 -1.52
N ALA A 31 -5.85 1.90 -1.15
CA ALA A 31 -5.68 1.42 0.21
C ALA A 31 -5.10 2.56 1.06
N ILE A 32 -5.74 2.80 2.21
CA ILE A 32 -5.39 3.87 3.14
C ILE A 32 -4.85 3.26 4.42
N LEU A 33 -3.72 3.78 4.90
CA LEU A 33 -3.16 3.44 6.20
C LEU A 33 -4.04 4.02 7.31
N ASP A 34 -4.64 3.13 8.10
CA ASP A 34 -5.43 3.53 9.26
C ASP A 34 -4.55 4.25 10.29
N GLY A 35 -5.04 5.37 10.81
CA GLY A 35 -4.32 6.22 11.77
C GLY A 35 -3.82 7.55 11.18
N ASP A 36 -3.11 7.54 10.05
CA ASP A 36 -2.55 8.77 9.45
C ASP A 36 -3.13 9.14 8.07
N GLY A 37 -3.89 8.24 7.45
CA GLY A 37 -4.65 8.53 6.24
C GLY A 37 -3.85 8.51 4.93
N ARG A 38 -2.56 8.13 4.97
CA ARG A 38 -1.74 8.04 3.76
C ARG A 38 -2.15 6.88 2.88
N THR A 39 -2.00 7.07 1.58
CA THR A 39 -2.18 6.02 0.58
C THR A 39 -1.06 4.99 0.65
N PHE A 40 -1.34 3.78 0.17
CA PHE A 40 -0.31 2.75 0.03
C PHE A 40 0.86 3.20 -0.85
N ALA A 41 0.61 4.01 -1.89
CA ALA A 41 1.66 4.56 -2.75
C ALA A 41 2.65 5.47 -1.98
N GLU A 42 2.14 6.36 -1.13
CA GLU A 42 2.98 7.24 -0.30
C GLU A 42 3.85 6.44 0.69
N VAL A 43 3.25 5.44 1.34
CA VAL A 43 3.96 4.56 2.29
C VAL A 43 5.02 3.71 1.57
N LYS A 44 4.71 3.20 0.37
CA LYS A 44 5.66 2.43 -0.44
C LYS A 44 6.87 3.27 -0.85
N ALA A 45 6.64 4.48 -1.35
CA ALA A 45 7.71 5.40 -1.75
C ALA A 45 8.63 5.77 -0.57
N GLU A 46 8.06 6.00 0.62
CA GLU A 46 8.83 6.23 1.84
C GLU A 46 9.73 5.03 2.20
N ARG A 47 9.16 3.82 2.20
CA ARG A 47 9.88 2.58 2.58
C ARG A 47 11.02 2.24 1.63
N LEU A 48 10.85 2.51 0.33
CA LEU A 48 11.87 2.28 -0.69
C LEU A 48 12.91 3.41 -0.78
N GLY A 49 12.76 4.47 0.03
CA GLY A 49 13.69 5.60 0.03
C GLY A 49 13.56 6.53 -1.18
N GLU A 50 12.52 6.37 -2.00
CA GLU A 50 12.27 7.19 -3.19
C GLU A 50 12.00 8.66 -2.81
N THR A 51 11.44 8.89 -1.61
CA THR A 51 11.22 10.23 -1.06
C THR A 51 12.51 10.94 -0.62
N ALA A 52 13.57 10.18 -0.29
CA ALA A 52 14.87 10.72 0.13
C ALA A 52 15.84 10.93 -1.06
N GLY A 53 15.85 10.01 -2.03
CA GLY A 53 16.69 10.13 -3.24
C GLY A 53 16.36 11.35 -4.11
N ASN A 54 15.13 11.85 -4.05
CA ASN A 54 14.73 13.08 -4.75
C ASN A 54 15.11 14.38 -4.02
N LYS A 55 15.48 14.34 -2.74
CA LYS A 55 15.94 15.53 -2.00
C LYS A 55 17.44 15.82 -2.16
N GLU A 56 18.25 14.81 -2.46
CA GLU A 56 19.71 14.95 -2.61
C GLU A 56 20.13 15.39 -4.01
N ALA A 57 19.33 15.07 -5.05
CA ALA A 57 19.57 15.49 -6.43
C ALA A 57 19.24 16.98 -6.72
N ALA A 58 18.67 17.70 -5.75
CA ALA A 58 18.29 19.11 -5.86
C ALA A 58 19.15 20.04 -4.98
N ALA A 59 20.24 19.54 -4.39
CA ALA A 59 21.20 20.29 -3.58
C ALA A 59 22.55 20.48 -4.30
#